data_AF-A0A7W4IWA9-F1
#
_entry.id   AF-A0A7W4IWA9-F1
#
_cell.length_a   1.000
_cell.length_b   1.000
_cell.length_c   1.000
_cell.angle_alpha   90.00
_cell.angle_beta   90.00
_cell.angle_gamma   90.00
#
_symmetry.space_group_name_H-M   'P 1'
#
loop_
_entity.id
_entity.type
_entity.pdbx_description
1 polymer ?
#
loop_
_entity_poly.entity_id
_entity_poly.type
_entity_poly.pdbx_seq_one_letter_code
_entity_poly.pdbx_strand_id
1 'polypeptide(L)' 'MWTEPYLETCCRSALHRLMLSGAAGRPAGLKDQPCLERLARMGLATQDADGRYHPTPQGAARHESEILSPP' A
#
# COMPACT_ATOMS: atom_id res chain seq x y z
N MET A 1 -1.50 3.76 -18.02
CA MET A 1 -0.54 2.67 -17.74
C MET A 1 0.49 3.24 -16.78
N TRP A 2 0.57 2.75 -15.53
CA TRP A 2 1.61 3.18 -14.59
C TRP A 2 2.91 2.43 -14.93
N THR A 3 3.93 3.15 -15.37
CA THR A 3 5.22 2.63 -15.89
C THR A 3 6.38 2.83 -14.90
N GLU A 4 6.10 3.14 -13.64
CA GLU A 4 7.14 3.24 -12.62
C GLU A 4 7.55 1.84 -12.14
N PRO A 5 8.82 1.43 -12.33
CA PRO A 5 9.29 0.12 -11.90
C PRO A 5 9.33 -0.04 -10.38
N TYR A 6 9.45 1.08 -9.64
CA TYR A 6 9.57 1.12 -8.19
C TYR A 6 8.57 2.10 -7.57
N LEU A 7 8.21 1.85 -6.31
CA LEU A 7 7.40 2.80 -5.55
C LEU A 7 8.22 4.02 -5.12
N GLU A 8 7.64 5.21 -5.29
CA GLU A 8 8.14 6.41 -4.62
C GLU A 8 8.28 6.20 -3.11
N THR A 9 9.23 6.88 -2.46
CA THR A 9 9.49 6.78 -1.01
C THR A 9 8.23 6.96 -0.16
N CYS A 10 7.33 7.86 -0.55
CA CYS A 10 6.07 8.09 0.16
C CYS A 10 5.11 6.91 0.06
N CYS A 11 5.02 6.27 -1.11
CA CYS A 11 4.22 5.07 -1.33
C CYS A 11 4.82 3.83 -0.65
N ARG A 12 6.15 3.70 -0.60
CA ARG A 12 6.82 2.65 0.18
C ARG A 12 6.47 2.75 1.67
N SER A 13 6.53 3.97 2.22
CA SER A 13 6.14 4.23 3.61
C SER A 13 4.66 3.91 3.88
N ALA A 14 3.77 4.28 2.94
CA ALA A 14 2.35 3.99 3.05
C ALA A 14 2.05 2.49 2.97
N LEU A 15 2.70 1.77 2.05
CA LEU A 15 2.56 0.31 1.92
C LEU A 15 3.08 -0.41 3.16
N HIS A 16 4.19 0.03 3.74
CA HIS A 16 4.69 -0.51 5.00
C HIS A 16 3.67 -0.34 6.13
N ARG A 17 3.13 0.86 6.30
CA ARG A 17 2.09 1.12 7.32
C ARG A 17 0.79 0.35 7.06
N LEU A 18 0.43 0.13 5.80
CA LEU A 18 -0.71 -0.68 5.41
C LEU A 18 -0.52 -2.14 5.86
N MET A 19 0.66 -2.73 5.60
CA MET A 19 0.99 -4.09 6.06
C MET A 19 0.93 -4.20 7.59
N LEU A 20 1.45 -3.22 8.32
CA LEU A 20 1.39 -3.18 9.79
C LEU A 20 -0.03 -3.05 10.35
N SER A 21 -1.00 -2.58 9.55
CA SER A 21 -2.40 -2.43 9.99
C SER A 21 -3.13 -3.78 10.08
N GLY A 22 -2.59 -4.83 9.46
CA GLY A 22 -3.12 -6.20 9.52
C GLY A 22 -4.60 -6.28 9.13
N ALA A 23 -5.33 -7.18 9.78
CA ALA A 23 -6.74 -7.43 9.51
C ALA A 23 -7.68 -6.25 9.82
N ALA A 24 -7.25 -5.30 10.66
CA ALA A 24 -8.06 -4.13 10.99
C ALA A 24 -8.14 -3.11 9.84
N GLY A 25 -7.24 -3.23 8.85
CA GLY A 25 -7.13 -2.30 7.73
C GLY A 25 -6.70 -0.89 8.15
N ARG A 26 -6.16 -0.14 7.19
CA ARG A 26 -5.75 1.24 7.39
C ARG A 26 -6.92 2.19 7.09
N PRO A 27 -7.34 3.06 8.00
CA PRO A 27 -8.47 3.94 7.75
C PRO A 27 -8.15 5.00 6.68
N ALA A 28 -9.18 5.40 5.92
CA ALA A 28 -9.15 6.61 5.13
C ALA A 28 -9.09 7.88 6.02
N GLY A 29 -8.81 9.03 5.43
CA GLY A 29 -8.71 10.34 6.08
C GLY A 29 -7.35 10.64 6.72
N LEU A 30 -6.40 9.69 6.66
CA LEU A 30 -5.04 9.91 7.15
C LEU A 30 -4.19 10.67 6.13
N LYS A 31 -3.09 11.27 6.61
CA LYS A 31 -2.16 12.05 5.77
C LYS A 31 -1.62 11.29 4.56
N ASP A 32 -1.56 9.96 4.62
CA ASP A 32 -1.09 9.11 3.52
C ASP A 32 -2.22 8.56 2.63
N GLN A 33 -3.45 9.05 2.75
CA GLN A 33 -4.56 8.67 1.87
C GLN A 33 -4.23 8.80 0.37
N PRO A 34 -3.61 9.90 -0.12
CA PRO A 34 -3.25 9.98 -1.55
C PRO A 34 -2.25 8.89 -1.99
N CYS A 35 -1.47 8.34 -1.05
CA CYS A 35 -0.59 7.20 -1.33
C CYS A 35 -1.38 5.89 -1.35
N LEU A 36 -2.35 5.70 -0.44
CA LEU A 36 -3.22 4.52 -0.42
C LEU A 36 -4.10 4.42 -1.67
N GLU A 37 -4.63 5.54 -2.15
CA GLU A 37 -5.38 5.61 -3.40
C GLU A 37 -4.51 5.29 -4.62
N ARG A 38 -3.23 5.72 -4.62
CA ARG A 38 -2.26 5.32 -5.66
C ARG A 38 -2.00 3.82 -5.62
N LEU A 39 -1.70 3.27 -4.44
CA LEU A 39 -1.49 1.83 -4.26
C LEU A 39 -2.72 1.03 -4.71
N ALA A 40 -3.94 1.51 -4.42
CA ALA A 40 -5.17 0.89 -4.87
C ALA A 40 -5.31 0.90 -6.40
N ARG A 41 -5.04 2.04 -7.05
CA ARG A 41 -5.01 2.13 -8.53
C ARG A 41 -3.94 1.24 -9.17
N MET A 42 -2.88 0.92 -8.43
CA MET A 42 -1.81 0.00 -8.86
C MET A 42 -2.15 -1.47 -8.57
N GLY A 43 -3.27 -1.78 -7.91
CA GLY A 43 -3.64 -3.14 -7.52
C GLY A 43 -2.89 -3.67 -6.29
N LEU A 44 -2.16 -2.81 -5.58
CA LEU A 44 -1.37 -3.17 -4.38
C LEU A 44 -2.17 -3.03 -3.08
N ALA A 45 -3.29 -2.31 -3.12
CA ALA A 45 -4.23 -2.19 -2.01
C ALA A 45 -5.67 -2.34 -2.52
N THR A 46 -6.58 -2.71 -1.64
CA THR A 46 -8.03 -2.66 -1.89
C THR A 46 -8.71 -1.92 -0.76
N GLN A 47 -9.87 -1.33 -1.04
CA GLN A 47 -10.71 -0.72 -0.02
C GLN A 47 -11.90 -1.64 0.28
N ASP A 48 -12.24 -1.82 1.55
CA ASP A 48 -13.45 -2.55 1.97
C ASP A 48 -14.69 -1.65 2.01
N ALA A 49 -15.83 -2.24 2.40
CA ALA A 49 -17.10 -1.54 2.51
C ALA A 49 -17.10 -0.44 3.60
N ASP A 50 -16.22 -0.54 4.59
CA ASP A 50 -16.04 0.45 5.66
C ASP A 50 -15.05 1.56 5.26
N GLY A 51 -14.57 1.55 4.02
CA GLY A 51 -13.62 2.54 3.51
C GLY A 51 -12.19 2.33 4.01
N ARG A 52 -11.87 1.17 4.59
CA ARG A 52 -10.52 0.84 5.07
C ARG A 52 -9.71 0.14 3.99
N TYR A 53 -8.43 0.47 3.96
CA TYR A 53 -7.49 -0.11 3.01
C TYR A 53 -6.88 -1.39 3.56
N HIS A 54 -6.77 -2.40 2.71
CA HIS A 54 -6.13 -3.68 2.98
C HIS A 54 -5.09 -3.99 1.88
N PRO A 55 -3.96 -4.63 2.23
CA PRO A 55 -3.00 -5.04 1.21
C PRO A 55 -3.58 -6.16 0.35
N THR A 56 -3.32 -6.11 -0.95
CA THR A 56 -3.57 -7.26 -1.83
C THR A 56 -2.39 -8.24 -1.77
N PRO A 57 -2.53 -9.47 -2.30
CA PRO A 57 -1.38 -10.37 -2.45
C PRO A 57 -0.23 -9.73 -3.25
N GLN A 58 -0.55 -8.93 -4.27
CA GLN A 58 0.45 -8.20 -5.05
C GLN A 58 1.14 -7.10 -4.21
N GLY A 59 0.38 -6.41 -3.35
CA GLY A 59 0.91 -5.44 -2.39
C GLY A 59 1.87 -6.06 -1.39
N ALA A 60 1.52 -7.24 -0.86
CA ALA A 60 2.39 -7.98 0.05
C ALA A 60 3.71 -8.40 -0.63
N ALA A 61 3.64 -8.99 -1.84
CA ALA A 61 4.84 -9.36 -2.59
C ALA A 61 5.72 -8.14 -2.92
N ARG A 62 5.10 -7.01 -3.28
CA ARG A 62 5.82 -5.76 -3.53
C ARG A 62 6.51 -5.25 -2.26
N HIS A 63 5.84 -5.32 -1.10
CA HIS A 63 6.40 -4.94 0.19
C HIS A 63 7.63 -5.79 0.56
N GLU A 64 7.55 -7.11 0.38
CA GLU A 64 8.69 -8.00 0.62
C GLU A 64 9.88 -7.63 -0.27
N SER A 65 9.65 -7.39 -1.57
CA SER A 65 10.72 -7.11 -2.54
C SER A 65 11.36 -5.72 -2.40
N GLU A 66 10.61 -4.68 -1.99
CA GLU A 66 11.10 -3.29 -2.03
C GLU A 66 11.31 -2.66 -0.65
N ILE A 67 10.75 -3.25 0.41
CA ILE A 67 10.76 -2.65 1.75
C ILE A 67 11.47 -3.55 2.75
N LEU A 68 11.24 -4.87 2.71
CA LEU A 68 11.90 -5.80 3.63
C LEU A 68 13.24 -6.33 3.12
N SER A 69 13.45 -6.32 1.81
CA SER A 69 14.71 -6.79 1.22
C SER A 69 15.85 -5.83 1.58
N PRO A 70 16.96 -6.33 2.15
CA PRO A 70 18.15 -5.52 2.39
C PRO A 70 18.76 -5.05 1.05
N PRO A 71 19.48 -3.90 1.05
CA PRO A 71 20.12 -3.36 -0.15
C PRO A 71 21.23 -4.25 -0.71
#